data_AF-A0A2S9Y7X5-F1
#
_entry.id   AF-A0A2S9Y7X5-F1
#
_cell.length_a   1.000
_cell.length_b   1.000
_cell.length_c   1.000
_cell.angle_alpha   90.00
_cell.angle_beta   90.00
_cell.angle_gamma   90.00
#
_symmetry.space_group_name_H-M   'P 1'
#
loop_
_entity.id
_entity.type
_entity.pdbx_description
1 polymer ?
#
loop_
_entity_poly.entity_id
_entity_poly.type
_entity_poly.pdbx_seq_one_letter_code
_entity_poly.pdbx_strand_id
1 'polypeptide(L)'
;MTPPPDASTLPVASMHAPPAIPDKLVAFATRGADKILLAVLRRLFLASQPPLIPEQFDQLVTRLQRYVDPALLADPQRLLAPPPVLPKPRVVQRQPLLVRGREVGLNEHLSFATPYRPYDPEYEQEYASYPEIAQTHLWSWRHLDPAPATILLTHGWGAGPWWMHRHEYNVPHLFHELGLDVYYYLAPFHARRTPARARMGGQLHPSADLVRTNEAFIQTAIELRTAISLILARNGAPLGMMGSSLGGYTSAFMASIDERLDFVIPVLPPASMAHLLWDHGNGDSMRAQAEALGMTRARFHHFWSLHSPLTHRPKVAWDRRLIITGLGDTLVTAEHTRALWEHWDRPRHFRFPGGHAWQVQRERYHREVGRFLRDIGLISTGAR
;
A
#
# COMPACT_ATOMS: atom_id res chain seq x y z
N MET A 1 -2.59 -10.34 -46.02
CA MET A 1 -2.96 -9.68 -44.75
C MET A 1 -1.98 -10.17 -43.70
N THR A 2 -0.97 -9.37 -43.39
CA THR A 2 0.06 -9.67 -42.39
C THR A 2 -0.57 -9.55 -40.98
N PRO A 3 -0.30 -10.49 -40.05
CA PRO A 3 -0.78 -10.37 -38.68
C PRO A 3 -0.21 -9.10 -38.03
N PRO A 4 -0.94 -8.46 -37.10
CA PRO A 4 -0.41 -7.32 -36.38
C PRO A 4 0.82 -7.76 -35.57
N PRO A 5 1.86 -6.92 -35.46
CA PRO A 5 3.04 -7.23 -34.67
C PRO A 5 2.66 -7.45 -33.20
N ASP A 6 3.26 -8.48 -32.60
CA ASP A 6 3.14 -8.79 -31.19
C ASP A 6 3.63 -7.60 -30.35
N ALA A 7 2.71 -6.99 -29.59
CA ALA A 7 2.96 -5.82 -28.76
C ALA A 7 4.02 -6.07 -27.66
N SER A 8 4.46 -7.33 -27.47
CA SER A 8 5.55 -7.73 -26.57
C SER A 8 6.96 -7.31 -27.04
N THR A 9 7.12 -6.81 -28.27
CA THR A 9 8.44 -6.58 -28.90
C THR A 9 8.84 -5.11 -29.10
N LEU A 10 8.00 -4.14 -28.72
CA LEU A 10 8.36 -2.73 -28.83
C LEU A 10 9.43 -2.36 -27.78
N PRO A 11 10.56 -1.73 -28.16
CA PRO A 11 11.58 -1.32 -27.21
C PRO A 11 10.98 -0.32 -26.21
N VAL A 12 11.19 -0.59 -24.92
CA VAL A 12 10.79 0.30 -23.82
C VAL A 12 11.45 1.66 -24.04
N ALA A 13 10.70 2.65 -24.55
CA ALA A 13 11.12 4.04 -24.48
C ALA A 13 11.38 4.34 -22.99
N SER A 14 12.65 4.55 -22.64
CA SER A 14 13.07 4.58 -21.25
C SER A 14 12.43 5.76 -20.53
N MET A 15 11.70 5.48 -19.44
CA MET A 15 11.06 6.49 -18.58
C MET A 15 12.03 7.56 -18.05
N HIS A 16 13.34 7.29 -18.04
CA HIS A 16 14.37 8.29 -17.75
C HIS A 16 15.65 8.04 -18.54
N ALA A 17 16.59 8.99 -18.46
CA ALA A 17 17.98 8.80 -18.89
C ALA A 17 18.62 7.53 -18.29
N PRO A 18 19.63 6.93 -18.98
CA PRO A 18 20.35 5.78 -18.46
C PRO A 18 21.06 6.12 -17.14
N PRO A 19 21.01 5.22 -16.13
CA PRO A 19 21.61 5.48 -14.83
C PRO A 19 23.14 5.50 -14.91
N ALA A 20 23.77 6.24 -13.98
CA ALA A 20 25.23 6.28 -13.83
C ALA A 20 25.79 4.89 -13.47
N ILE A 21 27.06 4.63 -13.81
CA ILE A 21 27.72 3.34 -13.57
C ILE A 21 27.67 2.92 -12.08
N PRO A 22 27.94 3.80 -11.09
CA PRO A 22 27.83 3.43 -9.68
C PRO A 22 26.42 3.01 -9.27
N ASP A 23 25.39 3.69 -9.80
CA ASP A 23 24.00 3.38 -9.50
C ASP A 23 23.60 2.01 -10.09
N LYS A 24 24.15 1.64 -11.26
CA LYS A 24 23.98 0.29 -11.83
C LYS A 24 24.60 -0.80 -10.96
N LEU A 25 25.76 -0.55 -10.36
CA LEU A 25 26.43 -1.50 -9.48
C LEU A 25 25.63 -1.74 -8.19
N VAL A 26 25.15 -0.67 -7.56
CA VAL A 26 24.27 -0.77 -6.37
C VAL A 26 22.99 -1.52 -6.71
N ALA A 27 22.34 -1.15 -7.82
CA ALA A 27 21.14 -1.83 -8.29
C ALA A 27 21.40 -3.32 -8.55
N PHE A 28 22.54 -3.68 -9.13
CA PHE A 28 22.89 -5.08 -9.36
C PHE A 28 23.04 -5.87 -8.05
N ALA A 29 23.69 -5.28 -7.04
CA ALA A 29 23.88 -5.92 -5.75
C ALA A 29 22.56 -6.18 -5.00
N THR A 30 21.57 -5.29 -5.11
CA THR A 30 20.29 -5.44 -4.42
C THR A 30 19.36 -6.47 -5.05
N ARG A 31 19.52 -6.79 -6.35
CA ARG A 31 18.72 -7.84 -7.04
C ARG A 31 18.82 -9.22 -6.39
N GLY A 32 19.97 -9.56 -5.82
CA GLY A 32 20.17 -10.85 -5.15
C GLY A 32 19.25 -11.00 -3.92
N ALA A 33 19.09 -9.91 -3.16
CA ALA A 33 18.25 -9.87 -1.98
C ALA A 33 16.76 -9.98 -2.32
N ASP A 34 16.33 -9.28 -3.38
CA ASP A 34 14.95 -9.29 -3.84
C ASP A 34 14.53 -10.69 -4.32
N LYS A 35 15.43 -11.45 -4.96
CA LYS A 35 15.17 -12.85 -5.33
C LYS A 35 14.97 -13.76 -4.12
N ILE A 36 15.75 -13.56 -3.06
CA ILE A 36 15.59 -14.31 -1.80
C ILE A 36 14.25 -13.94 -1.15
N LEU A 37 13.94 -12.64 -1.07
CA LEU A 37 12.65 -12.17 -0.56
C LEU A 37 11.50 -12.80 -1.34
N LEU A 38 11.53 -12.76 -2.68
CA LEU A 38 10.50 -13.35 -3.52
C LEU A 38 10.34 -14.86 -3.26
N ALA A 39 11.44 -15.60 -3.10
CA ALA A 39 11.38 -17.03 -2.77
C ALA A 39 10.73 -17.28 -1.39
N VAL A 40 11.04 -16.45 -0.40
CA VAL A 40 10.42 -16.49 0.93
C VAL A 40 8.93 -16.14 0.84
N LEU A 41 8.56 -15.08 0.12
CA LEU A 41 7.18 -14.70 -0.13
C LEU A 41 6.40 -15.85 -0.75
N ARG A 42 6.89 -16.44 -1.85
CA ARG A 42 6.26 -17.61 -2.49
C ARG A 42 6.00 -18.73 -1.48
N ARG A 43 7.03 -19.10 -0.71
CA ARG A 43 6.89 -20.15 0.30
C ARG A 43 5.85 -19.80 1.35
N LEU A 44 5.75 -18.55 1.78
CA LEU A 44 4.79 -18.13 2.82
C LEU A 44 3.36 -17.96 2.29
N PHE A 45 3.19 -17.48 1.06
CA PHE A 45 1.90 -17.34 0.39
C PHE A 45 1.27 -18.70 0.05
N LEU A 46 2.11 -19.68 -0.30
CA LEU A 46 1.68 -20.95 -0.89
C LEU A 46 1.79 -22.13 0.08
N ALA A 47 2.58 -22.01 1.15
CA ALA A 47 2.61 -23.05 2.17
C ALA A 47 1.29 -23.07 2.94
N SER A 48 0.65 -24.24 2.94
CA SER A 48 -0.49 -24.62 3.79
C SER A 48 -1.89 -24.24 3.28
N GLN A 49 -2.13 -24.29 1.96
CA GLN A 49 -3.52 -24.39 1.47
C GLN A 49 -3.85 -25.84 1.13
N PRO A 50 -5.06 -26.33 1.48
CA PRO A 50 -5.53 -27.61 1.01
C PRO A 50 -5.66 -27.63 -0.52
N PRO A 51 -5.59 -28.80 -1.17
CA PRO A 51 -5.84 -28.92 -2.60
C PRO A 51 -7.24 -28.39 -2.96
N LEU A 52 -7.35 -27.70 -4.10
CA LEU A 52 -8.61 -27.17 -4.58
C LEU A 52 -9.49 -28.31 -5.13
N ILE A 53 -10.70 -28.44 -4.60
CA ILE A 53 -11.73 -29.39 -5.08
C ILE A 53 -12.70 -28.62 -6.02
N PRO A 54 -13.17 -29.22 -7.14
CA PRO A 54 -14.04 -28.52 -8.11
C PRO A 54 -15.24 -27.79 -7.48
N GLU A 55 -15.98 -28.44 -6.58
CA GLU A 55 -17.14 -27.82 -5.92
C GLU A 55 -16.75 -26.61 -5.07
N GLN A 56 -15.59 -26.65 -4.41
CA GLN A 56 -15.07 -25.51 -3.65
C GLN A 56 -14.66 -24.36 -4.56
N PHE A 57 -14.18 -24.66 -5.77
CA PHE A 57 -13.81 -23.66 -6.76
C PHE A 57 -15.04 -22.92 -7.31
N ASP A 58 -16.12 -23.63 -7.64
CA ASP A 58 -17.36 -23.00 -8.11
C ASP A 58 -18.01 -22.13 -7.02
N GLN A 59 -17.97 -22.59 -5.76
CA GLN A 59 -18.38 -21.79 -4.61
C GLN A 59 -17.51 -20.54 -4.44
N LEU A 60 -16.19 -20.67 -4.55
CA LEU A 60 -15.26 -19.54 -4.49
C LEU A 60 -15.57 -18.52 -5.59
N VAL A 61 -15.75 -18.98 -6.83
CA VAL A 61 -16.09 -18.11 -7.97
C VAL A 61 -17.40 -17.38 -7.72
N THR A 62 -18.42 -18.07 -7.21
CA THR A 62 -19.73 -17.48 -6.88
C THR A 62 -19.59 -16.40 -5.82
N ARG A 63 -18.83 -16.66 -4.75
CA ARG A 63 -18.54 -15.67 -3.71
C ARG A 63 -17.81 -14.46 -4.26
N LEU A 64 -16.82 -14.68 -5.13
CA LEU A 64 -16.02 -13.61 -5.71
C LEU A 64 -16.79 -12.67 -6.65
N GLN A 65 -17.92 -13.10 -7.22
CA GLN A 65 -18.77 -12.24 -8.05
C GLN A 65 -19.26 -10.99 -7.29
N ARG A 66 -19.41 -11.06 -5.96
CA ARG A 66 -19.86 -9.94 -5.13
C ARG A 66 -18.90 -8.74 -5.21
N TYR A 67 -17.60 -8.99 -5.31
CA TYR A 67 -16.58 -7.92 -5.33
C TYR A 67 -16.40 -7.28 -6.71
N VAL A 68 -16.97 -7.89 -7.75
CA VAL A 68 -16.84 -7.44 -9.14
C VAL A 68 -18.17 -6.98 -9.73
N ASP A 69 -19.17 -6.78 -8.88
CA ASP A 69 -20.43 -6.18 -9.26
C ASP A 69 -20.18 -4.85 -10.02
N PRO A 70 -20.69 -4.68 -11.25
CA PRO A 70 -20.41 -3.49 -12.04
C PRO A 70 -20.84 -2.17 -11.38
N ALA A 71 -21.91 -2.17 -10.60
CA ALA A 71 -22.36 -0.98 -9.88
C ALA A 71 -21.44 -0.67 -8.68
N LEU A 72 -20.91 -1.69 -8.02
CA LEU A 72 -19.88 -1.52 -6.98
C LEU A 72 -18.57 -0.99 -7.57
N LEU A 73 -18.11 -1.51 -8.72
CA LEU A 73 -16.89 -1.01 -9.37
C LEU A 73 -17.07 0.40 -9.96
N ALA A 74 -18.28 0.77 -10.39
CA ALA A 74 -18.57 2.13 -10.82
C ALA A 74 -18.57 3.13 -9.64
N ASP A 75 -19.03 2.70 -8.48
CA ASP A 75 -19.13 3.51 -7.26
C ASP A 75 -18.66 2.73 -6.03
N PRO A 76 -17.34 2.65 -5.81
CA PRO A 76 -16.78 1.90 -4.68
C PRO A 76 -17.13 2.54 -3.33
N GLN A 77 -17.63 3.78 -3.29
CA GLN A 77 -18.02 4.42 -2.03
C GLN A 77 -19.21 3.73 -1.36
N ARG A 78 -20.05 3.02 -2.13
CA ARG A 78 -21.18 2.24 -1.59
C ARG A 78 -20.75 1.22 -0.53
N LEU A 79 -19.55 0.68 -0.67
CA LEU A 79 -18.98 -0.28 0.27
C LEU A 79 -17.85 0.34 1.10
N LEU A 80 -17.01 1.16 0.48
CA LEU A 80 -15.77 1.64 1.08
C LEU A 80 -15.92 2.97 1.82
N ALA A 81 -17.13 3.50 2.06
CA ALA A 81 -17.30 4.75 2.79
C ALA A 81 -16.87 4.65 4.25
N PRO A 82 -16.34 5.73 4.86
CA PRO A 82 -16.19 5.78 6.32
C PRO A 82 -17.57 5.74 7.00
N PRO A 83 -17.65 5.34 8.28
CA PRO A 83 -18.91 5.33 9.00
C PRO A 83 -19.48 6.75 9.15
N PRO A 84 -20.82 6.92 9.18
CA PRO A 84 -21.44 8.24 9.35
C PRO A 84 -21.12 8.86 10.71
N VAL A 85 -20.91 8.02 11.73
CA VAL A 85 -20.44 8.42 13.06
C VAL A 85 -19.02 7.93 13.24
N LEU A 86 -18.08 8.87 13.37
CA LEU A 86 -16.68 8.53 13.58
C LEU A 86 -16.48 7.89 14.96
N PRO A 87 -15.69 6.82 15.07
CA PRO A 87 -15.33 6.24 16.36
C PRO A 87 -14.45 7.24 17.14
N LYS A 88 -14.59 7.26 18.46
CA LYS A 88 -13.73 8.09 19.33
C LYS A 88 -12.38 7.38 19.56
N PRO A 89 -11.24 7.93 19.10
CA PRO A 89 -9.94 7.29 19.31
C PRO A 89 -9.53 7.38 20.78
N ARG A 90 -9.16 6.24 21.36
CA ARG A 90 -8.50 6.16 22.67
C ARG A 90 -7.01 6.46 22.50
N VAL A 91 -6.47 7.34 23.33
CA VAL A 91 -5.03 7.54 23.47
C VAL A 91 -4.48 6.42 24.34
N VAL A 92 -3.75 5.48 23.73
CA VAL A 92 -3.12 4.33 24.43
C VAL A 92 -1.80 4.75 25.06
N GLN A 93 -1.03 5.58 24.36
CA GLN A 93 0.23 6.12 24.83
C GLN A 93 0.37 7.55 24.33
N ARG A 94 0.96 8.42 25.16
CA ARG A 94 1.33 9.79 24.81
C ARG A 94 2.67 10.13 25.44
N GLN A 95 3.56 10.74 24.67
CA GLN A 95 4.85 11.23 25.13
C GLN A 95 5.16 12.59 24.48
N PRO A 96 5.74 13.56 25.22
CA PRO A 96 6.22 14.80 24.61
C PRO A 96 7.41 14.52 23.69
N LEU A 97 7.49 15.25 22.58
CA LEU A 97 8.64 15.31 21.69
C LEU A 97 9.49 16.50 22.08
N LEU A 98 10.74 16.26 22.46
CA LEU A 98 11.66 17.28 22.93
C LEU A 98 12.78 17.55 21.92
N VAL A 99 13.06 18.82 21.65
CA VAL A 99 14.25 19.28 20.91
C VAL A 99 14.99 20.27 21.80
N ARG A 100 16.24 19.95 22.14
CA ARG A 100 17.08 20.76 23.06
C ARG A 100 16.38 21.10 24.37
N GLY A 101 15.61 20.15 24.93
CA GLY A 101 14.88 20.32 26.19
C GLY A 101 13.54 21.06 26.09
N ARG A 102 13.17 21.58 24.92
CA ARG A 102 11.87 22.22 24.68
C ARG A 102 10.89 21.23 24.06
N GLU A 103 9.66 21.21 24.55
CA GLU A 103 8.56 20.47 23.92
C GLU A 103 8.18 21.13 22.59
N VAL A 104 8.26 20.35 21.52
CA VAL A 104 7.93 20.78 20.15
C VAL A 104 6.71 20.05 19.60
N GLY A 105 6.24 19.01 20.27
CA GLY A 105 5.14 18.19 19.79
C GLY A 105 4.82 17.00 20.67
N LEU A 106 3.96 16.13 20.16
CA LEU A 106 3.47 14.92 20.83
C LEU A 106 3.69 13.69 19.94
N ASN A 107 4.16 12.61 20.57
CA ASN A 107 4.10 11.26 20.04
C ASN A 107 2.93 10.53 20.69
N GLU A 108 1.95 10.10 19.89
CA GLU A 108 0.75 9.42 20.38
C GLU A 108 0.55 8.06 19.68
N HIS A 109 0.16 7.05 20.44
CA HIS A 109 -0.46 5.84 19.91
C HIS A 109 -1.97 5.93 20.15
N LEU A 110 -2.75 6.04 19.08
CA LEU A 110 -4.20 6.07 19.06
C LEU A 110 -4.76 4.70 18.68
N SER A 111 -5.90 4.34 19.25
CA SER A 111 -6.61 3.10 18.95
C SER A 111 -8.11 3.34 18.89
N PHE A 112 -8.79 2.72 17.93
CA PHE A 112 -10.26 2.73 17.84
C PHE A 112 -10.79 1.41 17.28
N ALA A 113 -12.04 1.09 17.60
CA ALA A 113 -12.70 -0.10 17.04
C ALA A 113 -12.88 0.06 15.53
N THR A 114 -12.55 -0.98 14.78
CA THR A 114 -12.72 -0.94 13.32
C THR A 114 -14.20 -0.75 12.96
N PRO A 115 -14.53 0.20 12.07
CA PRO A 115 -15.91 0.37 11.61
C PRO A 115 -16.32 -0.65 10.55
N TYR A 116 -15.36 -1.41 10.02
CA TYR A 116 -15.60 -2.44 9.02
C TYR A 116 -16.48 -3.57 9.55
N ARG A 117 -17.34 -4.08 8.67
CA ARG A 117 -18.12 -5.31 8.82
C ARG A 117 -17.93 -6.16 7.54
N PRO A 118 -17.82 -7.49 7.66
CA PRO A 118 -17.71 -8.39 6.51
C PRO A 118 -18.74 -8.09 5.44
N TYR A 119 -18.29 -7.96 4.20
CA TYR A 119 -19.19 -7.80 3.06
C TYR A 119 -19.76 -9.14 2.58
N ASP A 120 -18.92 -10.18 2.58
CA ASP A 120 -19.28 -11.56 2.38
C ASP A 120 -19.80 -12.19 3.69
N PRO A 121 -21.09 -12.60 3.75
CA PRO A 121 -21.67 -13.24 4.94
C PRO A 121 -20.94 -14.53 5.34
N GLU A 122 -20.47 -15.31 4.37
CA GLU A 122 -19.73 -16.55 4.61
C GLU A 122 -18.31 -16.27 5.16
N TYR A 123 -17.79 -15.05 5.04
CA TYR A 123 -16.55 -14.62 5.69
C TYR A 123 -16.77 -14.18 7.15
N GLU A 124 -18.00 -13.92 7.59
CA GLU A 124 -18.29 -13.39 8.92
C GLU A 124 -17.78 -14.31 10.05
N GLN A 125 -18.00 -15.62 9.92
CA GLN A 125 -17.54 -16.60 10.90
C GLN A 125 -16.00 -16.63 10.98
N GLU A 126 -15.33 -16.56 9.83
CA GLU A 126 -13.86 -16.51 9.78
C GLU A 126 -13.36 -15.22 10.43
N TYR A 127 -13.95 -14.07 10.07
CA TYR A 127 -13.59 -12.77 10.61
C TYR A 127 -13.76 -12.68 12.13
N ALA A 128 -14.84 -13.26 12.68
CA ALA A 128 -15.10 -13.30 14.12
C ALA A 128 -14.00 -14.04 14.90
N SER A 129 -13.21 -14.90 14.23
CA SER A 129 -12.05 -15.57 14.84
C SER A 129 -10.80 -14.70 14.96
N TYR A 130 -10.83 -13.43 14.51
CA TYR A 130 -9.71 -12.47 14.54
C TYR A 130 -9.95 -11.27 15.47
N PRO A 131 -9.97 -11.46 16.79
CA PRO A 131 -10.09 -10.33 17.71
C PRO A 131 -8.95 -9.30 17.57
N GLU A 132 -7.77 -9.71 17.09
CA GLU A 132 -6.59 -8.85 16.94
C GLU A 132 -6.73 -7.79 15.84
N ILE A 133 -7.62 -8.02 14.86
CA ILE A 133 -7.90 -7.03 13.80
C ILE A 133 -9.14 -6.18 14.10
N ALA A 134 -9.82 -6.40 15.22
CA ALA A 134 -10.99 -5.62 15.63
C ALA A 134 -10.64 -4.19 16.09
N GLN A 135 -9.36 -3.91 16.35
CA GLN A 135 -8.85 -2.59 16.71
C GLN A 135 -7.92 -2.05 15.62
N THR A 136 -8.18 -0.82 15.20
CA THR A 136 -7.31 -0.03 14.34
C THR A 136 -6.31 0.74 15.19
N HIS A 137 -5.06 0.81 14.73
CA HIS A 137 -3.99 1.52 15.42
C HIS A 137 -3.34 2.57 14.53
N LEU A 138 -3.17 3.78 15.09
CA LEU A 138 -2.43 4.88 14.48
C LEU A 138 -1.34 5.36 15.43
N TRP A 139 -0.12 5.53 14.94
CA TRP A 139 0.90 6.31 15.63
C TRP A 139 0.98 7.68 15.01
N SER A 140 1.27 8.70 15.80
CA SER A 140 1.37 10.06 15.29
C SER A 140 2.49 10.83 15.96
N TRP A 141 3.17 11.67 15.17
CA TRP A 141 4.12 12.68 15.59
C TRP A 141 3.54 14.02 15.14
N ARG A 142 3.10 14.83 16.09
CA ARG A 142 2.37 16.07 15.80
C ARG A 142 2.99 17.25 16.49
N HIS A 143 2.99 18.38 15.83
CA HIS A 143 3.41 19.64 16.39
C HIS A 143 2.38 20.11 17.44
N LEU A 144 2.83 20.99 18.35
CA LEU A 144 1.91 21.65 19.30
C LEU A 144 0.98 22.62 18.56
N ASP A 145 1.54 23.37 17.61
CA ASP A 145 0.81 24.23 16.68
C ASP A 145 0.42 23.43 15.43
N PRO A 146 -0.69 23.76 14.74
CA PRO A 146 -1.09 23.06 13.53
C PRO A 146 -0.01 23.11 12.44
N ALA A 147 0.43 21.93 11.97
CA ALA A 147 1.36 21.82 10.86
C ALA A 147 0.71 22.29 9.52
N PRO A 148 1.51 22.85 8.59
CA PRO A 148 1.02 23.30 7.27
C PRO A 148 0.52 22.17 6.38
N ALA A 149 0.92 20.93 6.64
CA ALA A 149 0.43 19.74 5.98
C ALA A 149 0.65 18.49 6.85
N THR A 150 -0.09 17.43 6.54
CA THR A 150 -0.01 16.14 7.22
C THR A 150 0.30 15.02 6.21
N ILE A 151 1.11 14.04 6.63
CA ILE A 151 1.38 12.84 5.84
C ILE A 151 0.98 11.57 6.62
N LEU A 152 0.14 10.74 5.99
CA LEU A 152 -0.28 9.45 6.51
C LEU A 152 0.52 8.32 5.86
N LEU A 153 1.28 7.61 6.69
CA LEU A 153 2.18 6.54 6.31
C LEU A 153 1.52 5.17 6.44
N THR A 154 1.80 4.28 5.50
CA THR A 154 1.42 2.86 5.52
C THR A 154 2.66 1.98 5.30
N HIS A 155 2.61 0.67 5.58
CA HIS A 155 3.81 -0.19 5.54
C HIS A 155 3.76 -1.32 4.50
N GLY A 156 4.93 -1.90 4.21
CA GLY A 156 5.08 -3.08 3.38
C GLY A 156 4.57 -4.37 4.03
N TRP A 157 4.43 -5.42 3.22
CA TRP A 157 3.92 -6.72 3.67
C TRP A 157 4.86 -7.38 4.70
N GLY A 158 4.28 -8.06 5.69
CA GLY A 158 5.03 -8.79 6.73
C GLY A 158 5.74 -7.89 7.75
N ALA A 159 5.65 -6.57 7.59
CA ALA A 159 6.20 -5.56 8.48
C ALA A 159 5.14 -5.10 9.51
N GLY A 160 5.30 -3.89 10.06
CA GLY A 160 4.29 -3.28 10.92
C GLY A 160 4.81 -2.55 12.16
N PRO A 161 5.90 -2.95 12.84
CA PRO A 161 6.37 -2.23 14.03
C PRO A 161 6.71 -0.76 13.70
N TRP A 162 5.99 0.18 14.34
CA TRP A 162 6.10 1.62 14.04
C TRP A 162 7.53 2.16 14.14
N TRP A 163 8.35 1.63 15.06
CA TRP A 163 9.72 2.08 15.26
C TRP A 163 10.60 1.79 14.04
N MET A 164 10.36 0.68 13.34
CA MET A 164 11.07 0.33 12.12
C MET A 164 10.71 1.31 11.01
N HIS A 165 9.42 1.61 10.85
CA HIS A 165 8.94 2.53 9.82
C HIS A 165 9.25 4.00 10.13
N ARG A 166 9.44 4.34 11.41
CA ARG A 166 9.99 5.63 11.82
C ARG A 166 11.37 5.87 11.20
N HIS A 167 12.19 4.82 11.10
CA HIS A 167 13.50 4.86 10.44
C HIS A 167 13.38 4.74 8.91
N GLU A 168 12.53 3.84 8.40
CA GLU A 168 12.34 3.65 6.95
C GLU A 168 11.95 4.96 6.26
N TYR A 169 10.95 5.66 6.79
CA TYR A 169 10.41 6.89 6.21
C TYR A 169 11.10 8.17 6.66
N ASN A 170 12.15 8.05 7.49
CA ASN A 170 12.83 9.19 8.09
C ASN A 170 11.84 10.20 8.71
N VAL A 171 10.98 9.72 9.62
CA VAL A 171 9.99 10.56 10.32
C VAL A 171 10.62 11.80 10.98
N PRO A 172 11.84 11.74 11.57
CA PRO A 172 12.50 12.97 12.04
C PRO A 172 12.68 14.04 10.96
N HIS A 173 13.05 13.68 9.73
CA HIS A 173 13.14 14.62 8.61
C HIS A 173 11.76 15.16 8.21
N LEU A 174 10.76 14.29 8.07
CA LEU A 174 9.39 14.72 7.74
C LEU A 174 8.83 15.70 8.79
N PHE A 175 9.08 15.42 10.06
CA PHE A 175 8.57 16.20 11.19
C PHE A 175 9.39 17.48 11.41
N HIS A 176 10.70 17.37 11.65
CA HIS A 176 11.52 18.51 12.05
C HIS A 176 11.98 19.38 10.88
N GLU A 177 12.31 18.78 9.73
CA GLU A 177 12.87 19.54 8.59
C GLU A 177 11.79 19.99 7.61
N LEU A 178 10.78 19.15 7.36
CA LEU A 178 9.66 19.50 6.47
C LEU A 178 8.46 20.09 7.21
N GLY A 179 8.44 20.04 8.55
CA GLY A 179 7.37 20.63 9.37
C GLY A 179 6.03 19.90 9.26
N LEU A 180 6.00 18.64 8.84
CA LEU A 180 4.76 17.88 8.65
C LEU A 180 4.31 17.24 9.96
N ASP A 181 3.00 17.20 10.19
CA ASP A 181 2.44 16.20 11.08
C ASP A 181 2.50 14.83 10.38
N VAL A 182 2.91 13.80 11.12
CA VAL A 182 3.12 12.46 10.57
C VAL A 182 2.22 11.48 11.29
N TYR A 183 1.43 10.73 10.54
CA TYR A 183 0.64 9.61 11.05
C TYR A 183 1.15 8.31 10.44
N TYR A 184 1.02 7.20 11.15
CA TYR A 184 1.37 5.87 10.69
C TYR A 184 0.26 4.89 11.01
N TYR A 185 -0.30 4.29 9.97
CA TYR A 185 -1.38 3.29 10.05
C TYR A 185 -0.81 1.87 10.03
N LEU A 186 -1.29 1.03 10.95
CA LEU A 186 -0.98 -0.39 10.99
C LEU A 186 -2.11 -1.21 10.35
N ALA A 187 -1.79 -1.87 9.23
CA ALA A 187 -2.71 -2.68 8.46
C ALA A 187 -3.21 -3.91 9.25
N PRO A 188 -4.42 -4.43 8.96
CA PRO A 188 -4.90 -5.67 9.54
C PRO A 188 -3.94 -6.83 9.25
N PHE A 189 -3.94 -7.84 10.12
CA PHE A 189 -3.09 -9.04 10.05
C PHE A 189 -1.57 -8.82 10.23
N HIS A 190 -1.12 -7.62 10.57
CA HIS A 190 0.30 -7.29 10.70
C HIS A 190 0.71 -6.88 12.12
N ALA A 191 1.96 -7.18 12.50
CA ALA A 191 2.52 -6.89 13.82
C ALA A 191 1.56 -7.22 14.97
N ARG A 192 1.15 -6.24 15.78
CA ARG A 192 0.20 -6.47 16.89
C ARG A 192 -1.22 -6.85 16.48
N ARG A 193 -1.54 -6.76 15.19
CA ARG A 193 -2.80 -7.20 14.59
C ARG A 193 -2.67 -8.58 13.94
N THR A 194 -1.58 -9.31 14.21
CA THR A 194 -1.38 -10.70 13.72
C THR A 194 -2.27 -11.64 14.52
N PRO A 195 -3.18 -12.40 13.90
CA PRO A 195 -4.00 -13.37 14.62
C PRO A 195 -3.17 -14.49 15.23
N ALA A 196 -3.57 -15.01 16.38
CA ALA A 196 -2.88 -16.11 17.07
C ALA A 196 -2.66 -17.37 16.19
N ARG A 197 -3.56 -17.63 15.24
CA ARG A 197 -3.45 -18.76 14.30
C ARG A 197 -2.46 -18.55 13.15
N ALA A 198 -1.98 -17.32 12.96
CA ALA A 198 -1.00 -17.00 11.94
C ALA A 198 0.42 -17.29 12.44
N ARG A 199 1.26 -17.87 11.58
CA ARG A 199 2.66 -18.18 11.86
C ARG A 199 3.52 -16.91 11.92
N MET A 200 3.10 -15.85 11.24
CA MET A 200 3.78 -14.56 11.21
C MET A 200 2.84 -13.44 10.78
N GLY A 201 3.23 -12.19 11.06
CA GLY A 201 2.53 -11.01 10.58
C GLY A 201 2.50 -10.96 9.06
N GLY A 202 1.38 -10.51 8.51
CA GLY A 202 1.11 -10.41 7.07
C GLY A 202 0.69 -11.72 6.40
N GLN A 203 0.81 -12.89 7.06
CA GLN A 203 0.50 -14.18 6.42
C GLN A 203 -0.92 -14.25 5.83
N LEU A 204 -1.88 -13.58 6.46
CA LEU A 204 -3.28 -13.63 6.09
C LEU A 204 -3.75 -12.44 5.24
N HIS A 205 -2.90 -11.42 5.01
CA HIS A 205 -3.23 -10.28 4.17
C HIS A 205 -1.99 -9.57 3.56
N PRO A 206 -1.92 -9.41 2.23
CA PRO A 206 -2.63 -10.23 1.24
C PRO A 206 -2.34 -11.72 1.44
N SER A 207 -3.14 -12.61 0.88
CA SER A 207 -2.90 -14.06 0.93
C SER A 207 -3.43 -14.77 -0.32
N ALA A 208 -3.21 -16.08 -0.43
CA ALA A 208 -3.76 -16.90 -1.53
C ALA A 208 -5.29 -17.06 -1.46
N ASP A 209 -5.92 -16.66 -0.37
CA ASP A 209 -7.37 -16.61 -0.25
C ASP A 209 -7.90 -15.30 -0.84
N LEU A 210 -8.55 -15.39 -1.99
CA LEU A 210 -9.00 -14.24 -2.75
C LEU A 210 -10.09 -13.47 -2.01
N VAL A 211 -11.00 -14.18 -1.32
CA VAL A 211 -12.09 -13.59 -0.54
C VAL A 211 -11.52 -12.83 0.65
N ARG A 212 -10.71 -13.49 1.49
CA ARG A 212 -10.08 -12.81 2.64
C ARG A 212 -9.23 -11.62 2.21
N THR A 213 -8.55 -11.72 1.06
CA THR A 213 -7.75 -10.60 0.55
C THR A 213 -8.63 -9.41 0.16
N ASN A 214 -9.75 -9.63 -0.54
CA ASN A 214 -10.74 -8.58 -0.83
C ASN A 214 -11.27 -7.94 0.47
N GLU A 215 -11.73 -8.76 1.42
CA GLU A 215 -12.28 -8.32 2.69
C GLU A 215 -11.29 -7.52 3.54
N ALA A 216 -10.03 -7.95 3.59
CA ALA A 216 -8.99 -7.23 4.30
C ALA A 216 -8.65 -5.88 3.64
N PHE A 217 -8.69 -5.77 2.30
CA PHE A 217 -8.56 -4.48 1.62
C PHE A 217 -9.79 -3.57 1.83
N ILE A 218 -11.00 -4.13 1.88
CA ILE A 218 -12.22 -3.38 2.25
C ILE A 218 -12.06 -2.81 3.66
N GLN A 219 -11.63 -3.63 4.62
CA GLN A 219 -11.32 -3.19 5.98
C GLN A 219 -10.27 -2.08 5.99
N THR A 220 -9.15 -2.26 5.27
CA THR A 220 -8.10 -1.25 5.17
C THR A 220 -8.60 0.07 4.59
N ALA A 221 -9.40 0.05 3.52
CA ALA A 221 -9.99 1.24 2.94
C ALA A 221 -10.89 1.98 3.95
N ILE A 222 -11.85 1.28 4.55
CA ILE A 222 -12.78 1.87 5.52
C ILE A 222 -12.03 2.46 6.72
N GLU A 223 -11.04 1.75 7.26
CA GLU A 223 -10.22 2.22 8.37
C GLU A 223 -9.38 3.44 8.00
N LEU A 224 -8.75 3.46 6.83
CA LEU A 224 -7.95 4.59 6.36
C LEU A 224 -8.84 5.80 6.08
N ARG A 225 -10.01 5.64 5.46
CA ARG A 225 -10.96 6.75 5.25
C ARG A 225 -11.50 7.29 6.57
N THR A 226 -11.65 6.43 7.58
CA THR A 226 -11.98 6.84 8.95
C THR A 226 -10.82 7.61 9.59
N ALA A 227 -9.58 7.12 9.44
CA ALA A 227 -8.38 7.79 9.93
C ALA A 227 -8.21 9.17 9.28
N ILE A 228 -8.43 9.29 7.96
CA ILE A 228 -8.44 10.55 7.22
C ILE A 228 -9.45 11.52 7.84
N SER A 229 -10.69 11.09 8.09
CA SER A 229 -11.70 11.94 8.76
C SER A 229 -11.24 12.40 10.15
N LEU A 230 -10.64 11.50 10.94
CA LEU A 230 -10.15 11.82 12.29
C LEU A 230 -8.96 12.77 12.28
N ILE A 231 -8.08 12.67 11.28
CA ILE A 231 -6.93 13.56 11.11
C ILE A 231 -7.41 14.95 10.68
N LEU A 232 -8.27 15.03 9.66
CA LEU A 232 -8.82 16.30 9.16
C LEU A 232 -9.68 17.03 10.21
N ALA A 233 -10.37 16.28 11.08
CA ALA A 233 -11.09 16.87 12.21
C ALA A 233 -10.17 17.51 13.27
N ARG A 234 -8.88 17.12 13.32
CA ARG A 234 -7.88 17.71 14.21
C ARG A 234 -7.13 18.86 13.56
N ASN A 235 -6.79 18.73 12.28
CA ASN A 235 -6.11 19.74 11.49
C ASN A 235 -6.64 19.68 10.05
N GLY A 236 -7.32 20.75 9.60
CA GLY A 236 -7.87 20.86 8.25
C GLY A 236 -6.85 21.23 7.18
N ALA A 237 -5.55 21.23 7.50
CA ALA A 237 -4.48 21.43 6.54
C ALA A 237 -4.38 20.30 5.50
N PRO A 238 -3.73 20.54 4.36
CA PRO A 238 -3.54 19.52 3.32
C PRO A 238 -3.01 18.19 3.85
N LEU A 239 -3.60 17.09 3.39
CA LEU A 239 -3.28 15.73 3.83
C LEU A 239 -2.87 14.87 2.64
N GLY A 240 -1.72 14.21 2.73
CA GLY A 240 -1.30 13.23 1.75
C GLY A 240 -0.99 11.86 2.33
N MET A 241 -0.78 10.89 1.43
CA MET A 241 -0.43 9.53 1.80
C MET A 241 0.89 9.09 1.17
N MET A 242 1.69 8.36 1.94
CA MET A 242 2.92 7.71 1.45
C MET A 242 3.01 6.28 2.00
N GLY A 243 3.53 5.38 1.20
CA GLY A 243 3.74 4.01 1.64
C GLY A 243 4.67 3.25 0.72
N SER A 244 5.30 2.21 1.27
CA SER A 244 6.31 1.38 0.63
C SER A 244 5.75 -0.01 0.35
N SER A 245 5.99 -0.55 -0.86
CA SER A 245 5.57 -1.90 -1.26
C SER A 245 4.04 -2.07 -1.16
N LEU A 246 3.53 -2.95 -0.29
CA LEU A 246 2.10 -3.05 0.04
C LEU A 246 1.51 -1.69 0.45
N GLY A 247 2.24 -0.88 1.20
CA GLY A 247 1.82 0.48 1.55
C GLY A 247 1.79 1.40 0.34
N GLY A 248 2.67 1.19 -0.65
CA GLY A 248 2.64 1.92 -1.92
C GLY A 248 1.39 1.57 -2.73
N TYR A 249 1.06 0.27 -2.81
CA TYR A 249 -0.19 -0.21 -3.38
C TYR A 249 -1.40 0.42 -2.69
N THR A 250 -1.46 0.35 -1.36
CA THR A 250 -2.55 0.91 -0.56
C THR A 250 -2.65 2.43 -0.75
N SER A 251 -1.53 3.16 -0.79
CA SER A 251 -1.53 4.61 -1.05
C SER A 251 -2.06 4.93 -2.44
N ALA A 252 -1.66 4.14 -3.46
CA ALA A 252 -2.17 4.29 -4.81
C ALA A 252 -3.68 3.97 -4.92
N PHE A 253 -4.13 2.93 -4.23
CA PHE A 253 -5.56 2.58 -4.15
C PHE A 253 -6.37 3.68 -3.48
N MET A 254 -5.93 4.17 -2.32
CA MET A 254 -6.58 5.24 -1.58
C MET A 254 -6.67 6.53 -2.40
N ALA A 255 -5.63 6.87 -3.17
CA ALA A 255 -5.65 8.01 -4.08
C ALA A 255 -6.74 7.93 -5.15
N SER A 256 -7.25 6.74 -5.48
CA SER A 256 -8.35 6.58 -6.44
C SER A 256 -9.74 6.53 -5.81
N ILE A 257 -9.86 6.33 -4.49
CA ILE A 257 -11.18 6.21 -3.83
C ILE A 257 -11.50 7.37 -2.88
N ASP A 258 -10.50 8.06 -2.35
CA ASP A 258 -10.67 9.19 -1.43
C ASP A 258 -10.20 10.52 -2.05
N GLU A 259 -11.14 11.43 -2.25
CA GLU A 259 -10.89 12.76 -2.84
C GLU A 259 -10.26 13.76 -1.88
N ARG A 260 -10.20 13.43 -0.58
CA ARG A 260 -9.68 14.32 0.47
C ARG A 260 -8.16 14.25 0.59
N LEU A 261 -7.51 13.48 -0.28
CA LEU A 261 -6.05 13.41 -0.37
C LEU A 261 -5.54 14.52 -1.30
N ASP A 262 -4.75 15.43 -0.75
CA ASP A 262 -4.13 16.52 -1.49
C ASP A 262 -2.92 16.06 -2.30
N PHE A 263 -2.17 15.07 -1.83
CA PHE A 263 -1.02 14.51 -2.52
C PHE A 263 -0.82 13.03 -2.22
N VAL A 264 -0.13 12.31 -3.10
CA VAL A 264 0.18 10.89 -2.89
C VAL A 264 1.58 10.53 -3.35
N ILE A 265 2.26 9.69 -2.56
CA ILE A 265 3.63 9.25 -2.78
C ILE A 265 3.74 7.72 -2.66
N PRO A 266 3.33 6.94 -3.68
CA PRO A 266 3.55 5.49 -3.67
C PRO A 266 5.03 5.17 -3.89
N VAL A 267 5.66 4.47 -2.93
CA VAL A 267 7.05 4.00 -2.99
C VAL A 267 7.08 2.52 -3.31
N LEU A 268 7.82 2.15 -4.35
CA LEU A 268 7.93 0.78 -4.88
C LEU A 268 6.55 0.11 -5.02
N PRO A 269 5.53 0.79 -5.58
CA PRO A 269 4.16 0.28 -5.55
C PRO A 269 3.98 -0.86 -6.55
N PRO A 270 3.51 -2.03 -6.11
CA PRO A 270 2.90 -2.97 -7.04
C PRO A 270 1.71 -2.28 -7.72
N ALA A 271 1.56 -2.45 -9.03
CA ALA A 271 0.39 -1.90 -9.74
C ALA A 271 -0.86 -2.80 -9.59
N SER A 272 -0.64 -4.09 -9.34
CA SER A 272 -1.72 -5.05 -9.13
C SER A 272 -1.23 -6.18 -8.22
N MET A 273 -2.02 -6.52 -7.20
CA MET A 273 -1.78 -7.74 -6.41
C MET A 273 -1.90 -8.98 -7.28
N ALA A 274 -2.79 -8.96 -8.27
CA ALA A 274 -2.98 -10.06 -9.20
C ALA A 274 -1.69 -10.34 -9.99
N HIS A 275 -1.02 -9.30 -10.49
CA HIS A 275 0.31 -9.45 -11.10
C HIS A 275 1.32 -10.06 -10.13
N LEU A 276 1.39 -9.57 -8.89
CA LEU A 276 2.35 -10.11 -7.93
C LEU A 276 2.13 -11.59 -7.64
N LEU A 277 0.90 -12.00 -7.37
CA LEU A 277 0.59 -13.37 -6.93
C LEU A 277 0.48 -14.34 -8.10
N TRP A 278 -0.12 -13.94 -9.23
CA TRP A 278 -0.26 -14.78 -10.40
C TRP A 278 1.05 -14.91 -11.18
N ASP A 279 1.68 -13.78 -11.56
CA ASP A 279 2.84 -13.81 -12.48
C ASP A 279 4.10 -14.35 -11.80
N HIS A 280 4.25 -14.11 -10.48
CA HIS A 280 5.29 -14.79 -9.72
C HIS A 280 4.89 -16.22 -9.31
N GLY A 281 3.68 -16.70 -9.58
CA GLY A 281 3.24 -18.07 -9.30
C GLY A 281 3.66 -19.12 -10.34
N ASN A 282 4.48 -18.77 -11.35
CA ASN A 282 4.93 -19.74 -12.35
C ASN A 282 5.62 -20.95 -11.72
N GLY A 283 5.15 -22.16 -12.05
CA GLY A 283 5.67 -23.43 -11.53
C GLY A 283 5.09 -23.85 -10.18
N ASP A 284 4.13 -23.10 -9.63
CA ASP A 284 3.45 -23.45 -8.39
C ASP A 284 2.27 -24.41 -8.62
N SER A 285 2.13 -25.40 -7.73
CA SER A 285 1.10 -26.44 -7.86
C SER A 285 -0.32 -25.94 -7.58
N MET A 286 -0.49 -24.93 -6.74
CA MET A 286 -1.79 -24.31 -6.46
C MET A 286 -2.27 -23.51 -7.67
N ARG A 287 -1.36 -22.78 -8.32
CA ARG A 287 -1.68 -22.11 -9.58
C ARG A 287 -2.06 -23.12 -10.66
N ALA A 288 -1.29 -24.20 -10.82
CA ALA A 288 -1.60 -25.25 -11.80
C ALA A 288 -2.98 -25.90 -11.54
N GLN A 289 -3.33 -26.16 -10.26
CA GLN A 289 -4.65 -26.64 -9.88
C GLN A 289 -5.75 -25.62 -10.21
N ALA A 290 -5.55 -24.34 -9.88
CA ALA A 290 -6.50 -23.30 -10.20
C ALA A 290 -6.70 -23.15 -11.72
N GLU A 291 -5.63 -23.23 -12.51
CA GLU A 291 -5.66 -23.23 -13.98
C GLU A 291 -6.45 -24.43 -14.52
N ALA A 292 -6.24 -25.64 -13.97
CA ALA A 292 -6.98 -26.83 -14.35
C ALA A 292 -8.49 -26.74 -14.05
N LEU A 293 -8.87 -25.97 -13.03
CA LEU A 293 -10.26 -25.67 -12.67
C LEU A 293 -10.83 -24.47 -13.44
N GLY A 294 -10.06 -23.86 -14.35
CA GLY A 294 -10.51 -22.78 -15.23
C GLY A 294 -10.25 -21.36 -14.70
N MET A 295 -9.47 -21.19 -13.63
CA MET A 295 -8.93 -19.87 -13.27
C MET A 295 -7.95 -19.41 -14.34
N THR A 296 -8.09 -18.15 -14.76
CA THR A 296 -7.15 -17.52 -15.69
C THR A 296 -6.57 -16.28 -15.05
N ARG A 297 -5.44 -15.79 -15.59
CA ARG A 297 -4.88 -14.49 -15.21
C ARG A 297 -5.93 -13.39 -15.28
N ALA A 298 -6.72 -13.35 -16.35
CA ALA A 298 -7.79 -12.36 -16.53
C ALA A 298 -8.87 -12.44 -15.43
N ARG A 299 -9.31 -13.66 -15.06
CA ARG A 299 -10.27 -13.85 -13.95
C ARG A 299 -9.69 -13.43 -12.61
N PHE A 300 -8.42 -13.75 -12.35
CA PHE A 300 -7.73 -13.37 -11.12
C PHE A 300 -7.63 -11.85 -10.97
N HIS A 301 -7.26 -11.17 -12.06
CA HIS A 301 -7.28 -9.71 -12.14
C HIS A 301 -8.67 -9.13 -11.92
N HIS A 302 -9.68 -9.72 -12.55
CA HIS A 302 -11.06 -9.29 -12.44
C HIS A 302 -11.54 -9.39 -10.98
N PHE A 303 -11.35 -10.52 -10.30
CA PHE A 303 -11.80 -10.75 -8.92
C PHE A 303 -11.14 -9.86 -7.85
N TRP A 304 -10.03 -9.21 -8.16
CA TRP A 304 -9.36 -8.22 -7.31
C TRP A 304 -9.44 -6.78 -7.85
N SER A 305 -10.34 -6.54 -8.80
CA SER A 305 -10.51 -5.21 -9.39
C SER A 305 -10.98 -4.17 -8.37
N LEU A 306 -11.80 -4.54 -7.37
CA LEU A 306 -12.31 -3.63 -6.34
C LEU A 306 -11.22 -2.82 -5.62
N HIS A 307 -10.11 -3.48 -5.27
CA HIS A 307 -9.02 -2.84 -4.52
C HIS A 307 -7.80 -2.50 -5.39
N SER A 308 -7.89 -2.71 -6.71
CA SER A 308 -6.79 -2.45 -7.64
C SER A 308 -6.68 -0.96 -7.99
N PRO A 309 -5.49 -0.34 -7.83
CA PRO A 309 -5.28 1.06 -8.21
C PRO A 309 -5.40 1.30 -9.72
N LEU A 310 -5.38 0.23 -10.54
CA LEU A 310 -5.59 0.28 -11.99
C LEU A 310 -7.08 0.28 -12.39
N THR A 311 -8.00 -0.02 -11.47
CA THR A 311 -9.44 -0.06 -11.78
C THR A 311 -10.04 1.34 -11.79
N HIS A 312 -9.67 2.16 -10.82
CA HIS A 312 -10.23 3.49 -10.63
C HIS A 312 -9.19 4.57 -10.97
N ARG A 313 -9.64 5.69 -11.53
CA ARG A 313 -8.77 6.83 -11.80
C ARG A 313 -8.38 7.53 -10.50
N PRO A 314 -7.11 7.96 -10.34
CA PRO A 314 -6.69 8.73 -9.18
C PRO A 314 -7.46 10.06 -9.09
N LYS A 315 -7.97 10.37 -7.90
CA LYS A 315 -8.70 11.60 -7.56
C LYS A 315 -7.76 12.74 -7.14
N VAL A 316 -6.58 12.41 -6.61
CA VAL A 316 -5.50 13.36 -6.31
C VAL A 316 -5.09 14.10 -7.59
N ALA A 317 -4.86 15.42 -7.55
CA ALA A 317 -4.46 16.19 -8.74
C ALA A 317 -3.17 15.65 -9.39
N TRP A 318 -3.06 15.74 -10.72
CA TRP A 318 -1.97 15.13 -11.49
C TRP A 318 -0.57 15.60 -11.06
N ASP A 319 -0.41 16.89 -10.84
CA ASP A 319 0.81 17.56 -10.39
C ASP A 319 1.16 17.23 -8.92
N ARG A 320 0.24 16.60 -8.19
CA ARG A 320 0.39 16.20 -6.78
C ARG A 320 0.52 14.68 -6.59
N ARG A 321 0.95 13.98 -7.64
CA ARG A 321 1.28 12.55 -7.62
C ARG A 321 2.80 12.36 -7.81
N LEU A 322 3.45 11.66 -6.90
CA LEU A 322 4.87 11.27 -7.03
C LEU A 322 5.00 9.75 -6.91
N ILE A 323 5.39 9.07 -7.97
CA ILE A 323 5.72 7.63 -7.92
C ILE A 323 7.23 7.49 -7.67
N ILE A 324 7.63 6.65 -6.71
CA ILE A 324 9.05 6.36 -6.42
C ILE A 324 9.33 4.88 -6.71
N THR A 325 10.40 4.58 -7.45
CA THR A 325 10.80 3.19 -7.76
C THR A 325 12.30 2.94 -7.65
N GLY A 326 12.70 1.69 -7.44
CA GLY A 326 14.08 1.27 -7.32
C GLY A 326 14.65 0.74 -8.65
N LEU A 327 15.89 1.08 -8.98
CA LEU A 327 16.60 0.53 -10.14
C LEU A 327 16.95 -0.96 -9.96
N GLY A 328 17.13 -1.39 -8.72
CA GLY A 328 17.43 -2.77 -8.36
C GLY A 328 16.20 -3.62 -8.05
N ASP A 329 14.98 -3.04 -8.12
CA ASP A 329 13.75 -3.73 -7.77
C ASP A 329 13.44 -4.84 -8.78
N THR A 330 13.40 -6.09 -8.29
CA THR A 330 12.97 -7.25 -9.10
C THR A 330 11.62 -7.83 -8.69
N LEU A 331 11.01 -7.32 -7.63
CA LEU A 331 9.70 -7.75 -7.15
C LEU A 331 8.60 -6.95 -7.86
N VAL A 332 8.76 -5.63 -7.92
CA VAL A 332 7.94 -4.74 -8.74
C VAL A 332 8.75 -4.41 -9.98
N THR A 333 8.46 -5.13 -11.06
CA THR A 333 9.17 -4.96 -12.33
C THR A 333 8.94 -3.57 -12.92
N ALA A 334 9.80 -3.18 -13.87
CA ALA A 334 9.64 -1.94 -14.63
C ALA A 334 8.30 -1.89 -15.39
N GLU A 335 7.77 -3.04 -15.79
CA GLU A 335 6.45 -3.16 -16.43
C GLU A 335 5.32 -2.83 -15.44
N HIS A 336 5.37 -3.35 -14.21
CA HIS A 336 4.40 -2.99 -13.16
C HIS A 336 4.43 -1.50 -12.87
N THR A 337 5.63 -0.93 -12.73
CA THR A 337 5.82 0.50 -12.56
C THR A 337 5.17 1.29 -13.70
N ARG A 338 5.43 0.88 -14.94
CA ARG A 338 4.91 1.54 -16.13
C ARG A 338 3.38 1.50 -16.18
N ALA A 339 2.77 0.35 -15.88
CA ALA A 339 1.31 0.22 -15.89
C ALA A 339 0.63 1.24 -14.97
N LEU A 340 1.13 1.40 -13.74
CA LEU A 340 0.59 2.41 -12.81
C LEU A 340 0.89 3.84 -13.30
N TRP A 341 2.12 4.10 -13.75
CA TRP A 341 2.53 5.42 -14.23
C TRP A 341 1.71 5.87 -15.44
N GLU A 342 1.46 5.00 -16.41
CA GLU A 342 0.62 5.30 -17.57
C GLU A 342 -0.85 5.45 -17.18
N HIS A 343 -1.37 4.61 -16.28
CA HIS A 343 -2.74 4.74 -15.76
C HIS A 343 -2.97 6.08 -15.01
N TRP A 344 -1.92 6.62 -14.39
CA TRP A 344 -1.96 7.90 -13.69
C TRP A 344 -1.65 9.11 -14.57
N ASP A 345 -1.63 8.91 -15.89
CA ASP A 345 -1.35 9.93 -16.91
C ASP A 345 0.08 10.49 -16.79
N ARG A 346 1.04 9.61 -16.46
CA ARG A 346 2.48 9.88 -16.45
C ARG A 346 2.90 11.03 -15.51
N PRO A 347 2.55 10.97 -14.21
CA PRO A 347 2.91 12.01 -13.25
C PRO A 347 4.40 11.99 -12.93
N ARG A 348 4.83 12.84 -12.00
CA ARG A 348 6.22 12.85 -11.52
C ARG A 348 6.63 11.44 -11.07
N HIS A 349 7.75 10.98 -11.60
CA HIS A 349 8.34 9.68 -11.27
C HIS A 349 9.78 9.91 -10.85
N PHE A 350 10.21 9.28 -9.76
CA PHE A 350 11.58 9.33 -9.28
C PHE A 350 12.14 7.93 -9.13
N ARG A 351 13.39 7.74 -9.58
CA ARG A 351 14.10 6.47 -9.46
C ARG A 351 15.32 6.62 -8.55
N PHE A 352 15.49 5.67 -7.63
CA PHE A 352 16.68 5.59 -6.79
C PHE A 352 17.43 4.27 -7.00
N PRO A 353 18.72 4.16 -6.64
CA PRO A 353 19.53 3.00 -6.96
C PRO A 353 19.20 1.71 -6.20
N GLY A 354 18.41 1.77 -5.13
CA GLY A 354 18.11 0.62 -4.28
C GLY A 354 17.18 -0.42 -4.93
N GLY A 355 17.04 -1.56 -4.24
CA GLY A 355 16.09 -2.62 -4.57
C GLY A 355 14.87 -2.59 -3.64
N HIS A 356 14.02 -3.63 -3.75
CA HIS A 356 12.77 -3.73 -2.99
C HIS A 356 13.00 -4.04 -1.51
N ALA A 357 13.79 -5.09 -1.24
CA ALA A 357 14.11 -5.55 0.11
C ALA A 357 15.11 -4.61 0.80
N TRP A 358 16.11 -4.16 0.02
CA TRP A 358 17.12 -3.22 0.49
C TRP A 358 17.04 -1.92 -0.32
N GLN A 359 16.33 -0.96 0.26
CA GLN A 359 16.25 0.41 -0.21
C GLN A 359 17.55 1.17 0.08
N VAL A 360 18.67 0.65 -0.41
CA VAL A 360 19.98 1.32 -0.33
C VAL A 360 19.88 2.67 -1.04
N GLN A 361 20.42 3.71 -0.41
CA GLN A 361 20.30 5.10 -0.86
C GLN A 361 18.89 5.70 -0.77
N ARG A 362 18.04 5.24 0.16
CA ARG A 362 16.71 5.80 0.42
C ARG A 362 16.68 7.29 0.72
N GLU A 363 17.76 7.84 1.28
CA GLU A 363 17.91 9.28 1.50
C GLU A 363 17.77 10.11 0.22
N ARG A 364 18.06 9.53 -0.95
CA ARG A 364 17.81 10.18 -2.24
C ARG A 364 16.33 10.44 -2.47
N TYR A 365 15.46 9.46 -2.21
CA TYR A 365 14.02 9.66 -2.40
C TYR A 365 13.42 10.51 -1.28
N HIS A 366 13.92 10.46 -0.04
CA HIS A 366 13.49 11.40 1.02
C HIS A 366 13.73 12.87 0.63
N ARG A 367 14.92 13.17 0.07
CA ARG A 367 15.19 14.51 -0.47
C ARG A 367 14.25 14.88 -1.62
N GLU A 368 13.91 13.93 -2.47
CA GLU A 368 12.95 14.15 -3.55
C GLU A 368 11.54 14.41 -3.01
N VAL A 369 11.10 13.73 -1.95
CA VAL A 369 9.83 14.02 -1.27
C VAL A 369 9.81 15.47 -0.79
N GLY A 370 10.87 15.93 -0.11
CA GLY A 370 10.98 17.33 0.33
C GLY A 370 11.04 18.33 -0.83
N ARG A 371 11.61 17.97 -1.99
CA ARG A 371 11.55 18.79 -3.20
C ARG A 371 10.14 18.84 -3.78
N PHE A 372 9.52 17.68 -3.95
CA PHE A 372 8.16 17.56 -4.46
C PHE A 372 7.17 18.37 -3.64
N LEU A 373 7.19 18.26 -2.31
CA LEU A 373 6.29 19.01 -1.42
C LEU A 373 6.49 20.53 -1.49
N ARG A 374 7.73 21.00 -1.73
CA ARG A 374 8.02 22.42 -1.99
C ARG A 374 7.49 22.86 -3.35
N ASP A 375 7.70 22.05 -4.38
CA ASP A 375 7.28 22.36 -5.75
C ASP A 375 5.75 22.48 -5.85
N ILE A 376 5.00 21.69 -5.07
CA ILE A 376 3.53 21.78 -4.99
C ILE A 376 3.03 22.80 -3.93
N GLY A 377 3.94 23.56 -3.31
CA GLY A 377 3.61 24.67 -2.42
C GLY A 377 3.10 24.30 -1.02
N LEU A 378 3.29 23.07 -0.55
CA LEU A 378 2.80 22.62 0.76
C LEU A 378 3.74 22.95 1.92
N ILE A 379 5.03 23.15 1.64
CA ILE A 379 6.02 23.49 2.66
C ILE A 379 6.91 24.63 2.14
N SER A 380 7.36 25.49 3.05
CA SER A 380 8.17 26.66 2.69
C SER A 380 9.58 26.26 2.24
N THR A 381 10.22 27.11 1.41
CA THR A 381 11.62 26.93 0.98
C THR A 381 12.66 27.23 2.06
N GLY A 382 12.25 27.43 3.32
CA GLY A 382 13.16 27.84 4.38
C GLY A 382 12.73 27.40 5.77
N ALA A 383 13.07 26.18 6.15
CA ALA A 383 13.38 25.87 7.54
C ALA A 383 14.90 25.66 7.60
N ARG A 384 15.62 26.59 8.22
CA ARG A 384 17.06 26.51 8.49
C ARG A 384 17.34 25.66 9.72
#